data_AF-A0A5C6APV3-F1
#
_entry.id   AF-A0A5C6APV3-F1
#
_cell.length_a   1.000
_cell.length_b   1.000
_cell.length_c   1.000
_cell.angle_alpha   90.00
_cell.angle_beta   90.00
_cell.angle_gamma   90.00
#
_symmetry.space_group_name_H-M   'P 1'
#
loop_
_entity.id
_entity.type
_entity.pdbx_description
1 polymer ?
#
loop_
_entity_poly.entity_id
_entity_poly.type
_entity_poly.pdbx_seq_one_letter_code
_entity_poly.pdbx_strand_id
1 'polypeptide(L)'
;MPTLDELLPEYRFATKRDETPLPTLPQTHRRYRYFARKDRVERAMGACLLVPALPVIAVCWVAIRLTSKGPGLFRQTRVGRGGRTFEVLKLRTMRQDAEAGGPQWSSKGDPRITRLGRILRSLHLDELPQLVNVVRGEMVIVGPRPERPEFVELLTEEIPGYQRRLIVKPGITGLSQINLPPDTDLRSVQRKQVLDLHHIDNAHLWFDARMVMLTTLRVLCISNETLTRLMGLDRKHLLAELPPTNDHRHSVSLQELLAQARLRKELAEIDIDDDIEDAAQVDGPGDSWKTDSDSYDDDATLARSPR
;
A
#
# COMPACT_ATOMS: atom_id res chain seq x y z
N MET A 1 -12.62 -4.27 -25.02
CA MET A 1 -11.83 -3.12 -24.53
C MET A 1 -10.48 -3.66 -24.15
N PRO A 2 -9.37 -3.01 -24.52
CA PRO A 2 -8.05 -3.54 -24.21
C PRO A 2 -7.88 -3.67 -22.71
N THR A 3 -7.30 -4.75 -22.23
CA THR A 3 -6.99 -4.94 -20.80
C THR A 3 -5.91 -3.95 -20.34
N LEU A 4 -5.70 -3.82 -19.03
CA LEU A 4 -4.58 -3.06 -18.50
C LEU A 4 -3.25 -3.70 -18.92
N ASP A 5 -3.19 -5.02 -19.14
CA ASP A 5 -2.01 -5.70 -19.67
C ASP A 5 -1.70 -5.26 -21.12
N GLU A 6 -2.73 -4.96 -21.92
CA GLU A 6 -2.56 -4.40 -23.27
C GLU A 6 -2.25 -2.90 -23.26
N LEU A 7 -2.81 -2.15 -22.31
CA LEU A 7 -2.63 -0.69 -22.23
C LEU A 7 -1.31 -0.28 -21.58
N LEU A 8 -0.79 -1.11 -20.69
CA LEU A 8 0.35 -0.83 -19.82
C LEU A 8 1.24 -2.09 -19.70
N PRO A 9 1.70 -2.66 -20.83
CA PRO A 9 2.47 -3.92 -20.84
C PRO A 9 3.76 -3.83 -20.02
N GLU A 10 4.41 -2.68 -20.01
CA GLU A 10 5.63 -2.39 -19.24
C GLU A 10 5.42 -2.53 -17.73
N TYR A 11 4.18 -2.35 -17.26
CA TYR A 11 3.83 -2.46 -15.83
C TYR A 11 3.36 -3.85 -15.42
N ARG A 12 3.28 -4.83 -16.34
CA ARG A 12 2.73 -6.15 -16.03
C ARG A 12 3.57 -6.91 -15.00
N PHE A 13 4.89 -6.82 -15.15
CA PHE A 13 5.85 -7.48 -14.28
C PHE A 13 6.78 -6.51 -13.54
N ALA A 14 6.57 -5.19 -13.72
CA ALA A 14 7.38 -4.18 -13.07
C ALA A 14 7.29 -4.26 -11.55
N THR A 15 8.45 -4.19 -10.92
CA THR A 15 8.65 -4.04 -9.48
C THR A 15 9.27 -2.67 -9.20
N LYS A 16 9.36 -2.29 -7.93
CA LYS A 16 10.02 -1.02 -7.55
C LYS A 16 11.48 -0.94 -8.03
N ARG A 17 12.15 -2.09 -8.16
CA ARG A 17 13.57 -2.19 -8.59
C ARG A 17 13.79 -1.72 -10.02
N ASP A 18 12.72 -1.68 -10.82
CA ASP A 18 12.79 -1.25 -12.21
C ASP A 18 12.70 0.28 -12.37
N GLU A 19 12.64 1.03 -11.26
CA GLU A 19 12.53 2.51 -11.18
C GLU A 19 11.43 3.13 -12.07
N THR A 20 10.48 2.31 -12.50
CA THR A 20 9.38 2.72 -13.37
C THR A 20 8.50 3.79 -12.69
N PRO A 21 8.17 4.89 -13.38
CA PRO A 21 7.21 5.88 -12.88
C PRO A 21 5.86 5.25 -12.57
N LEU A 22 5.07 5.83 -11.67
CA LEU A 22 3.76 5.25 -11.37
C LEU A 22 2.82 5.24 -12.60
N PRO A 23 2.11 4.13 -12.84
CA PRO A 23 1.26 4.00 -14.03
C PRO A 23 0.07 4.97 -13.99
N THR A 24 -0.32 5.47 -15.16
CA THR A 24 -1.53 6.28 -15.34
C THR A 24 -2.35 5.79 -16.53
N LEU A 25 -3.68 5.95 -16.47
CA LEU A 25 -4.53 5.64 -17.62
C LEU A 25 -4.40 6.74 -18.68
N PRO A 26 -4.30 6.37 -19.98
CA PRO A 26 -4.37 7.34 -21.07
C PRO A 26 -5.66 8.15 -20.99
N GLN A 27 -5.57 9.48 -21.07
CA GLN A 27 -6.73 10.37 -20.90
C GLN A 27 -7.81 10.18 -21.98
N THR A 28 -7.40 9.73 -23.17
CA THR A 28 -8.28 9.36 -24.29
C THR A 28 -9.06 8.08 -24.02
N HIS A 29 -8.62 7.24 -23.09
CA HIS A 29 -9.22 5.95 -22.82
C HIS A 29 -10.55 6.07 -22.08
N ARG A 30 -11.53 5.24 -22.45
CA ARG A 30 -12.88 5.26 -21.85
C ARG A 30 -12.86 5.00 -20.34
N ARG A 31 -11.94 4.17 -19.83
CA ARG A 31 -11.77 3.93 -18.38
C ARG A 31 -11.38 5.19 -17.62
N TYR A 32 -10.46 6.00 -18.17
CA TYR A 32 -10.09 7.27 -17.55
C TYR A 32 -11.31 8.17 -17.34
N ARG A 33 -12.12 8.32 -18.40
CA ARG A 33 -13.37 9.10 -18.35
C ARG A 33 -14.40 8.51 -17.39
N TYR A 34 -14.49 7.18 -17.31
CA TYR A 34 -15.36 6.50 -16.35
C TYR A 34 -14.96 6.85 -14.90
N PHE A 35 -13.71 6.61 -14.52
CA PHE A 35 -13.23 6.88 -13.16
C PHE A 35 -13.32 8.37 -12.80
N ALA A 36 -13.07 9.27 -13.74
CA ALA A 36 -13.23 10.71 -13.54
C ALA A 36 -14.69 11.13 -13.27
N ARG A 37 -15.67 10.52 -13.95
CA ARG A 37 -17.10 10.78 -13.71
C ARG A 37 -17.58 10.12 -12.42
N LYS A 38 -17.21 8.84 -12.23
CA LYS A 38 -17.49 8.05 -11.02
C LYS A 38 -17.07 8.81 -9.77
N ASP A 39 -15.86 9.38 -9.75
CA ASP A 39 -15.37 10.18 -8.63
C ASP A 39 -16.34 11.30 -8.23
N ARG A 40 -16.86 12.07 -9.19
CA ARG A 40 -17.82 13.15 -8.90
C ARG A 40 -19.15 12.63 -8.35
N VAL A 41 -19.65 11.55 -8.94
CA VAL A 41 -20.91 10.91 -8.51
C VAL A 41 -20.77 10.36 -7.10
N GLU A 42 -19.68 9.63 -6.82
CA GLU A 42 -19.47 9.01 -5.52
C GLU A 42 -19.12 10.02 -4.43
N ARG A 43 -18.54 11.19 -4.76
CA ARG A 43 -18.43 12.32 -3.82
C ARG A 43 -19.80 12.86 -3.41
N ALA A 44 -20.72 13.03 -4.35
CA ALA A 44 -22.09 13.45 -4.05
C ALA A 44 -22.83 12.39 -3.22
N MET A 45 -22.72 11.11 -3.60
CA MET A 45 -23.28 10.00 -2.82
C MET A 45 -22.67 9.94 -1.41
N GLY A 46 -21.35 10.11 -1.29
CA GLY A 46 -20.64 10.14 -0.01
C GLY A 46 -21.15 11.26 0.90
N ALA A 47 -21.44 12.44 0.35
CA ALA A 47 -22.05 13.54 1.11
C ALA A 47 -23.47 13.18 1.56
N CYS A 48 -24.29 12.62 0.67
CA CYS A 48 -25.66 12.19 1.01
C CYS A 48 -25.67 11.09 2.08
N LEU A 49 -24.71 10.16 2.06
CA LEU A 49 -24.57 9.09 3.05
C LEU A 49 -23.97 9.60 4.37
N LEU A 50 -23.09 10.61 4.32
CA LEU A 50 -22.43 11.16 5.50
C LEU A 50 -23.45 11.81 6.44
N VAL A 51 -24.42 12.58 5.92
CA VAL A 51 -25.43 13.29 6.73
C VAL A 51 -26.17 12.36 7.71
N PRO A 52 -26.81 11.25 7.27
CA PRO A 52 -27.44 10.31 8.20
C PRO A 52 -26.42 9.47 8.98
N ALA A 53 -25.19 9.31 8.50
CA ALA A 53 -24.14 8.60 9.25
C ALA A 53 -23.59 9.42 10.43
N LEU A 54 -23.63 10.76 10.37
CA LEU A 54 -23.12 11.64 11.44
C LEU A 54 -23.69 11.34 12.84
N PRO A 55 -25.02 11.21 13.06
CA PRO A 55 -25.53 10.84 14.38
C PRO A 55 -25.03 9.48 14.85
N VAL A 56 -24.91 8.49 13.95
CA VAL A 56 -24.37 7.16 14.27
C VAL A 56 -22.90 7.23 14.66
N ILE A 57 -22.10 7.99 13.88
CA ILE A 57 -20.68 8.25 14.17
C ILE A 57 -20.53 8.93 15.53
N ALA A 58 -21.36 9.93 15.84
CA ALA A 58 -21.34 10.65 17.10
C ALA A 58 -21.64 9.73 18.29
N VAL A 59 -22.69 8.91 18.22
CA VAL A 59 -23.03 7.93 19.27
C VAL A 59 -21.88 6.93 19.48
N CYS A 60 -21.33 6.37 18.40
CA CYS A 60 -20.22 5.42 18.50
C CYS A 60 -18.96 6.08 19.07
N TRP A 61 -18.67 7.32 18.68
CA TRP A 61 -17.56 8.10 19.19
C TRP A 61 -17.68 8.36 20.70
N VAL A 62 -18.87 8.76 21.17
CA VAL A 62 -19.15 8.93 22.61
C VAL A 62 -18.96 7.60 23.36
N ALA A 63 -19.53 6.50 22.83
CA ALA A 63 -19.39 5.18 23.44
C ALA A 63 -17.91 4.73 23.56
N ILE A 64 -17.08 5.00 22.55
CA ILE A 64 -15.63 4.72 22.60
C ILE A 64 -14.96 5.57 23.69
N ARG A 65 -15.29 6.86 23.78
CA ARG A 65 -14.72 7.78 24.76
C ARG A 65 -15.09 7.41 26.20
N LEU A 66 -16.28 6.87 26.42
CA LEU A 66 -16.73 6.40 27.74
C LEU A 66 -16.14 5.04 28.14
N THR A 67 -15.83 4.18 27.17
CA THR A 67 -15.36 2.80 27.41
C THR A 67 -13.84 2.63 27.29
N SER A 68 -13.11 3.61 26.77
CA SER A 68 -11.65 3.52 26.55
C SER A 68 -10.95 4.88 26.62
N LYS A 69 -9.77 4.95 27.25
CA LYS A 69 -8.95 6.17 27.35
C LYS A 69 -8.42 6.62 25.98
N GLY A 70 -8.31 7.93 25.75
CA GLY A 70 -7.75 8.54 24.52
C GLY A 70 -8.80 8.93 23.46
N PRO A 71 -8.39 9.29 22.23
CA PRO A 71 -9.27 9.83 21.18
C PRO A 71 -10.25 8.79 20.60
N GLY A 72 -11.49 9.19 20.34
CA GLY A 72 -12.51 8.30 19.74
C GLY A 72 -12.33 8.08 18.22
N LEU A 73 -11.61 8.98 17.55
CA LEU A 73 -11.21 8.84 16.15
C LEU A 73 -9.76 8.37 16.05
N PHE A 74 -9.51 7.50 15.08
CA PHE A 74 -8.20 7.02 14.69
C PHE A 74 -7.90 7.51 13.27
N ARG A 75 -6.68 7.96 13.05
CA ARG A 75 -6.17 8.41 11.75
C ARG A 75 -4.99 7.55 11.36
N GLN A 76 -4.88 7.20 10.08
CA GLN A 76 -3.75 6.42 9.59
C GLN A 76 -3.39 6.84 8.17
N THR A 77 -2.10 7.07 7.94
CA THR A 77 -1.60 7.39 6.61
C THR A 77 -1.76 6.19 5.69
N ARG A 78 -2.29 6.46 4.48
CA ARG A 78 -2.53 5.48 3.44
C ARG A 78 -2.11 6.03 2.09
N VAL A 79 -1.84 5.14 1.14
CA VAL A 79 -1.48 5.48 -0.24
C VAL A 79 -2.74 5.45 -1.12
N GLY A 80 -2.95 6.53 -1.87
CA GLY A 80 -4.04 6.71 -2.81
C GLY A 80 -3.58 6.72 -4.26
N ARG A 81 -4.41 7.34 -5.12
CA ARG A 81 -4.16 7.38 -6.56
C ARG A 81 -2.83 8.07 -6.89
N GLY A 82 -2.01 7.44 -7.72
CA GLY A 82 -0.71 7.95 -8.15
C GLY A 82 0.27 8.06 -6.99
N GLY A 83 0.18 7.19 -5.98
CA GLY A 83 1.13 7.14 -4.87
C GLY A 83 0.96 8.23 -3.81
N ARG A 84 -0.01 9.14 -3.98
CA ARG A 84 -0.24 10.25 -3.05
C ARG A 84 -0.76 9.74 -1.71
N THR A 85 -0.15 10.20 -0.62
CA THR A 85 -0.58 9.83 0.73
C THR A 85 -1.75 10.69 1.22
N PHE A 86 -2.60 10.11 2.05
CA PHE A 86 -3.70 10.79 2.75
C PHE A 86 -4.01 10.09 4.08
N GLU A 87 -4.71 10.78 4.99
CA GLU A 87 -5.12 10.18 6.27
C GLU A 87 -6.52 9.58 6.18
N VAL A 88 -6.63 8.26 6.33
CA VAL A 88 -7.96 7.62 6.46
C VAL A 88 -8.53 7.87 7.85
N LEU A 89 -9.82 8.21 7.93
CA LEU A 89 -10.54 8.41 9.19
C LEU A 89 -11.30 7.14 9.58
N LYS A 90 -11.15 6.70 10.83
CA LYS A 90 -11.91 5.59 11.41
C LYS A 90 -12.32 5.89 12.84
N LEU A 91 -13.31 5.17 13.36
CA LEU A 91 -13.52 5.10 14.79
C LEU A 91 -12.48 4.17 15.42
N ARG A 92 -11.98 4.54 16.59
CA ARG A 92 -10.97 3.75 17.28
C ARG A 92 -11.58 2.46 17.84
N THR A 93 -11.14 1.33 17.32
CA THR A 93 -11.59 -0.01 17.75
C THR A 93 -10.54 -0.80 18.52
N MET A 94 -9.31 -0.30 18.58
CA MET A 94 -8.19 -0.90 19.30
C MET A 94 -7.79 -0.04 20.50
N ARG A 95 -7.05 -0.63 21.45
CA ARG A 95 -6.47 0.10 22.58
C ARG A 95 -5.51 1.19 22.09
N GLN A 96 -5.30 2.22 22.91
CA GLN A 96 -4.44 3.36 22.54
C GLN A 96 -2.97 2.95 22.29
N ASP A 97 -2.50 1.92 22.97
CA ASP A 97 -1.16 1.34 22.88
C ASP A 97 -1.01 0.28 21.77
N ALA A 98 -2.05 0.08 20.93
CA ALA A 98 -2.10 -1.02 19.97
C ALA A 98 -1.00 -1.00 18.88
N GLU A 99 -0.44 0.18 18.58
CA GLU A 99 0.63 0.35 17.60
C GLU A 99 1.99 0.68 18.25
N ALA A 100 2.17 0.43 19.56
CA ALA A 100 3.45 0.70 20.23
C ALA A 100 4.64 -0.07 19.62
N GLY A 101 4.39 -1.25 19.06
CA GLY A 101 5.37 -2.05 18.30
C GLY A 101 5.44 -1.72 16.80
N GLY A 102 4.86 -0.60 16.37
CA GLY A 102 4.87 -0.13 14.99
C GLY A 102 3.81 -0.75 14.06
N PRO A 103 3.98 -0.56 12.73
CA PRO A 103 3.08 -1.06 11.69
C PRO A 103 2.79 -2.56 11.76
N GLN A 104 1.53 -2.92 12.01
CA GLN A 104 1.11 -4.32 12.05
C GLN A 104 -0.29 -4.50 11.45
N TRP A 105 -0.50 -5.62 10.77
CA TRP A 105 -1.85 -6.05 10.43
C TRP A 105 -2.60 -6.59 11.63
N SER A 106 -3.92 -6.56 11.53
CA SER A 106 -4.82 -7.06 12.55
C SER A 106 -5.15 -8.53 12.26
N SER A 107 -4.86 -9.40 13.21
CA SER A 107 -5.14 -10.84 13.10
C SER A 107 -6.56 -11.17 13.59
N LYS A 108 -7.06 -12.35 13.22
CA LYS A 108 -8.33 -12.84 13.77
C LYS A 108 -8.19 -13.02 15.29
N GLY A 109 -9.09 -12.40 16.06
CA GLY A 109 -9.05 -12.47 17.52
C GLY A 109 -7.99 -11.57 18.18
N ASP A 110 -7.47 -10.57 17.47
CA ASP A 110 -6.43 -9.66 17.96
C ASP A 110 -6.76 -9.09 19.36
N PRO A 111 -5.90 -9.32 20.38
CA PRO A 111 -6.17 -8.92 21.76
C PRO A 111 -6.17 -7.40 21.95
N ARG A 112 -5.64 -6.65 20.98
CA ARG A 112 -5.65 -5.18 21.01
C ARG A 112 -7.03 -4.60 20.72
N ILE A 113 -7.95 -5.38 20.14
CA ILE A 113 -9.31 -4.92 19.82
C ILE A 113 -10.17 -4.87 21.10
N THR A 114 -10.83 -3.74 21.35
CA THR A 114 -11.71 -3.57 22.51
C THR A 114 -13.02 -4.35 22.33
N ARG A 115 -13.75 -4.62 23.43
CA ARG A 115 -15.05 -5.31 23.36
C ARG A 115 -16.04 -4.56 22.45
N LEU A 116 -16.17 -3.25 22.65
CA LEU A 116 -16.97 -2.39 21.77
C LEU A 116 -16.39 -2.36 20.35
N GLY A 117 -15.07 -2.28 20.20
CA GLY A 117 -14.40 -2.30 18.91
C GLY A 117 -14.71 -3.55 18.08
N ARG A 118 -14.89 -4.70 18.72
CA ARG A 118 -15.30 -5.94 18.03
C ARG A 118 -16.68 -5.80 17.40
N ILE A 119 -17.63 -5.19 18.11
CA ILE A 119 -19.00 -4.94 17.62
C ILE A 119 -18.96 -3.92 16.47
N LEU A 120 -18.21 -2.82 16.64
CA LEU A 120 -18.07 -1.81 15.60
C LEU A 120 -17.48 -2.39 14.31
N ARG A 121 -16.45 -3.24 14.40
CA ARG A 121 -15.84 -3.92 13.26
C ARG A 121 -16.76 -4.96 12.61
N SER A 122 -17.53 -5.72 13.39
CA SER A 122 -18.48 -6.69 12.82
C SER A 122 -19.57 -5.99 12.02
N LEU A 123 -20.01 -4.81 12.47
CA LEU A 123 -21.03 -4.00 11.81
C LEU A 123 -20.46 -2.99 10.81
N HIS A 124 -19.13 -2.96 10.63
CA HIS A 124 -18.40 -2.00 9.80
C HIS A 124 -18.67 -0.52 10.15
N LEU A 125 -19.17 -0.26 11.37
CA LEU A 125 -19.47 1.09 11.84
C LEU A 125 -18.19 1.91 12.03
N ASP A 126 -17.06 1.24 12.27
CA ASP A 126 -15.76 1.89 12.44
C ASP A 126 -15.22 2.55 11.17
N GLU A 127 -15.70 2.13 10.00
CA GLU A 127 -15.30 2.68 8.71
C GLU A 127 -16.21 3.82 8.22
N LEU A 128 -17.32 4.13 8.92
CA LEU A 128 -18.22 5.23 8.55
C LEU A 128 -17.54 6.61 8.41
N PRO A 129 -16.54 6.99 9.27
CA PRO A 129 -15.84 8.25 9.09
C PRO A 129 -15.09 8.38 7.74
N GLN A 130 -14.83 7.27 7.04
CA GLN A 130 -14.21 7.30 5.70
C GLN A 130 -15.09 7.98 4.65
N LEU A 131 -16.40 8.13 4.90
CA LEU A 131 -17.28 8.94 4.04
C LEU A 131 -16.78 10.39 3.93
N VAL A 132 -16.11 10.91 4.96
CA VAL A 132 -15.44 12.23 4.89
C VAL A 132 -14.29 12.21 3.88
N ASN A 133 -13.48 11.14 3.84
CA ASN A 133 -12.41 10.97 2.85
C ASN A 133 -12.98 10.86 1.43
N VAL A 134 -14.14 10.22 1.26
CA VAL A 134 -14.86 10.19 -0.02
C VAL A 134 -15.27 11.60 -0.43
N VAL A 135 -15.92 12.38 0.45
CA VAL A 135 -16.35 13.75 0.14
C VAL A 135 -15.17 14.66 -0.23
N ARG A 136 -14.03 14.52 0.48
CA ARG A 136 -12.77 15.22 0.20
C ARG A 136 -12.15 14.82 -1.14
N GLY A 137 -12.57 13.70 -1.73
CA GLY A 137 -12.04 13.18 -2.97
C GLY A 137 -10.70 12.46 -2.79
N GLU A 138 -10.37 12.01 -1.58
CA GLU A 138 -9.20 11.17 -1.30
C GLU A 138 -9.51 9.70 -1.61
N MET A 139 -10.76 9.30 -1.38
CA MET A 139 -11.28 7.95 -1.62
C MET A 139 -12.52 7.98 -2.52
N VAL A 140 -12.92 6.81 -2.98
CA VAL A 140 -14.20 6.51 -3.62
C VAL A 140 -14.95 5.46 -2.78
N ILE A 141 -16.23 5.22 -3.07
CA ILE A 141 -17.01 4.17 -2.40
C ILE A 141 -16.51 2.80 -2.88
N VAL A 142 -16.37 2.60 -4.20
CA VAL A 142 -15.92 1.32 -4.78
C VAL A 142 -14.57 1.44 -5.49
N GLY A 143 -13.56 0.72 -5.00
CA GLY A 143 -12.21 0.70 -5.56
C GLY A 143 -11.27 -0.22 -4.76
N PRO A 144 -9.98 -0.33 -5.14
CA PRO A 144 -9.00 -1.11 -4.39
C PRO A 144 -8.84 -0.61 -2.95
N ARG A 145 -8.64 -1.50 -1.98
CA ARG A 145 -8.43 -1.08 -0.59
C ARG A 145 -7.10 -0.30 -0.46
N PRO A 146 -7.09 0.86 0.23
CA PRO A 146 -5.85 1.63 0.42
C PRO A 146 -4.92 0.94 1.42
N GLU A 147 -3.65 0.84 1.08
CA GLU A 147 -2.62 0.28 1.94
C GLU A 147 -1.72 1.34 2.57
N ARG A 148 -1.00 0.94 3.62
CA ARG A 148 -0.05 1.80 4.33
C ARG A 148 1.20 2.03 3.48
N PRO A 149 1.83 3.21 3.51
CA PRO A 149 3.06 3.47 2.76
C PRO A 149 4.14 2.40 2.99
N GLU A 150 4.34 2.00 4.25
CA GLU A 150 5.35 1.01 4.64
C GLU A 150 5.08 -0.36 3.99
N PHE A 151 3.81 -0.74 3.81
CA PHE A 151 3.45 -1.97 3.11
C PHE A 151 3.48 -1.78 1.60
N VAL A 152 3.07 -0.63 1.06
CA VAL A 152 3.08 -0.39 -0.38
C VAL A 152 4.49 -0.45 -0.93
N GLU A 153 5.47 0.11 -0.22
CA GLU A 153 6.89 0.04 -0.60
C GLU A 153 7.35 -1.41 -0.72
N LEU A 154 7.16 -2.20 0.33
CA LEU A 154 7.54 -3.62 0.37
C LEU A 154 6.80 -4.47 -0.67
N LEU A 155 5.47 -4.30 -0.78
CA LEU A 155 4.66 -5.08 -1.70
C LEU A 155 4.97 -4.75 -3.16
N THR A 156 5.42 -3.54 -3.44
CA THR A 156 5.84 -3.14 -4.78
C THR A 156 7.19 -3.74 -5.17
N GLU A 157 8.03 -4.09 -4.19
CA GLU A 157 9.28 -4.81 -4.42
C GLU A 157 9.04 -6.32 -4.61
N GLU A 158 8.12 -6.90 -3.83
CA GLU A 158 7.89 -8.35 -3.79
C GLU A 158 6.81 -8.84 -4.77
N ILE A 159 5.86 -7.98 -5.16
CA ILE A 159 4.73 -8.36 -6.02
C ILE A 159 4.80 -7.62 -7.36
N PRO A 160 5.09 -8.33 -8.46
CA PRO A 160 5.09 -7.75 -9.80
C PRO A 160 3.76 -7.06 -10.15
N GLY A 161 3.85 -5.86 -10.72
CA GLY A 161 2.71 -5.06 -11.15
C GLY A 161 1.84 -4.51 -10.01
N TYR A 162 2.27 -4.55 -8.75
CA TYR A 162 1.46 -4.09 -7.60
C TYR A 162 1.05 -2.62 -7.72
N GLN A 163 1.93 -1.77 -8.26
CA GLN A 163 1.68 -0.33 -8.47
C GLN A 163 0.46 -0.05 -9.35
N ARG A 164 0.04 -0.98 -10.21
CA ARG A 164 -1.13 -0.82 -11.08
C ARG A 164 -2.43 -0.63 -10.29
N ARG A 165 -2.48 -1.05 -9.02
CA ARG A 165 -3.62 -0.75 -8.12
C ARG A 165 -3.76 0.74 -7.82
N LEU A 166 -2.65 1.49 -7.91
CA LEU A 166 -2.60 2.93 -7.61
C LEU A 166 -3.05 3.81 -8.78
N ILE A 167 -3.43 3.22 -9.92
CA ILE A 167 -3.93 3.95 -11.10
C ILE A 167 -5.26 4.67 -10.79
N VAL A 168 -6.07 4.09 -9.92
CA VAL A 168 -7.40 4.60 -9.53
C VAL A 168 -7.43 5.01 -8.06
N LYS A 169 -8.47 5.76 -7.66
CA LYS A 169 -8.65 6.09 -6.24
C LYS A 169 -9.01 4.83 -5.45
N PRO A 170 -8.51 4.72 -4.21
CA PRO A 170 -8.89 3.61 -3.34
C PRO A 170 -10.35 3.70 -2.88
N GLY A 171 -10.94 2.54 -2.59
CA GLY A 171 -12.33 2.38 -2.19
C GLY A 171 -12.53 2.11 -0.71
N ILE A 172 -13.72 2.44 -0.19
CA ILE A 172 -14.22 1.90 1.09
C ILE A 172 -14.46 0.38 0.94
N THR A 173 -15.12 0.00 -0.15
CA THR A 173 -15.35 -1.39 -0.55
C THR A 173 -14.76 -1.66 -1.94
N GLY A 174 -14.65 -2.94 -2.31
CA GLY A 174 -14.03 -3.35 -3.56
C GLY A 174 -14.23 -4.84 -3.82
N LEU A 175 -13.91 -5.26 -5.04
CA LEU A 175 -14.11 -6.63 -5.48
C LEU A 175 -13.31 -7.64 -4.64
N SER A 176 -12.07 -7.30 -4.30
CA SER A 176 -11.22 -8.11 -3.43
C SER A 176 -11.81 -8.26 -2.02
N GLN A 177 -12.28 -7.16 -1.41
CA GLN A 177 -12.93 -7.16 -0.09
C GLN A 177 -14.22 -7.97 -0.04
N ILE A 178 -14.93 -8.06 -1.18
CA ILE A 178 -16.15 -8.86 -1.28
C ILE A 178 -15.86 -10.37 -1.31
N ASN A 179 -14.80 -10.76 -2.03
CA ASN A 179 -14.49 -12.14 -2.37
C ASN A 179 -13.49 -12.82 -1.43
N LEU A 180 -12.62 -12.06 -0.75
CA LEU A 180 -11.48 -12.58 -0.01
C LEU A 180 -11.45 -12.10 1.44
N PRO A 181 -10.88 -12.91 2.36
CA PRO A 181 -10.65 -12.50 3.75
C PRO A 181 -9.59 -11.40 3.87
N PRO A 182 -9.41 -10.81 5.08
CA PRO A 182 -8.29 -9.90 5.37
C PRO A 182 -6.91 -10.50 5.06
N ASP A 183 -5.93 -9.64 4.80
CA ASP A 183 -4.58 -10.07 4.43
C ASP A 183 -3.84 -10.69 5.62
N THR A 184 -3.08 -11.74 5.33
CA THR A 184 -2.28 -12.51 6.31
C THR A 184 -0.83 -12.67 5.87
N ASP A 185 -0.61 -12.84 4.58
CA ASP A 185 0.67 -13.17 3.95
C ASP A 185 0.76 -12.57 2.54
N LEU A 186 1.92 -12.66 1.89
CA LEU A 186 2.10 -12.18 0.51
C LEU A 186 1.11 -12.79 -0.48
N ARG A 187 0.79 -14.08 -0.35
CA ARG A 187 -0.12 -14.78 -1.26
C ARG A 187 -1.53 -14.22 -1.16
N SER A 188 -1.98 -13.86 0.03
CA SER A 188 -3.27 -13.22 0.26
C SER A 188 -3.36 -11.89 -0.49
N VAL A 189 -2.29 -11.09 -0.48
CA VAL A 189 -2.20 -9.82 -1.21
C VAL A 189 -2.18 -10.04 -2.71
N GLN A 190 -1.41 -11.01 -3.22
CA GLN A 190 -1.39 -11.35 -4.65
C GLN A 190 -2.80 -11.73 -5.15
N ARG A 191 -3.54 -12.54 -4.38
CA ARG A 191 -4.93 -12.89 -4.71
C ARG A 191 -5.84 -11.66 -4.76
N LYS A 192 -5.66 -10.70 -3.84
CA LYS A 192 -6.41 -9.44 -3.87
C LYS A 192 -6.03 -8.56 -5.04
N GLN A 193 -4.75 -8.49 -5.39
CA GLN A 193 -4.26 -7.75 -6.55
C GLN A 193 -4.96 -8.23 -7.83
N VAL A 194 -5.07 -9.55 -8.06
CA VAL A 194 -5.78 -10.10 -9.22
C VAL A 194 -7.21 -9.56 -9.30
N LEU A 195 -7.95 -9.56 -8.19
CA LEU A 195 -9.32 -9.06 -8.15
C LEU A 195 -9.41 -7.55 -8.29
N ASP A 196 -8.50 -6.80 -7.69
CA ASP A 196 -8.45 -5.34 -7.82
C ASP A 196 -8.14 -4.92 -9.26
N LEU A 197 -7.19 -5.58 -9.93
CA LEU A 197 -6.88 -5.33 -11.34
C LEU A 197 -8.05 -5.73 -12.24
N HIS A 198 -8.69 -6.88 -11.98
CA HIS A 198 -9.90 -7.29 -12.68
C HIS A 198 -11.03 -6.27 -12.54
N HIS A 199 -11.19 -5.66 -11.35
CA HIS A 199 -12.14 -4.57 -11.15
C HIS A 199 -11.81 -3.37 -12.02
N ILE A 200 -10.55 -2.91 -12.01
CA ILE A 200 -10.12 -1.77 -12.81
C ILE A 200 -10.35 -2.03 -14.31
N ASP A 201 -10.09 -3.26 -14.76
CA ASP A 201 -10.27 -3.65 -16.16
C ASP A 201 -11.72 -3.66 -16.62
N ASN A 202 -12.63 -4.07 -15.74
CA ASN A 202 -14.04 -4.29 -16.06
C ASN A 202 -14.96 -3.25 -15.43
N ALA A 203 -14.42 -2.14 -14.94
CA ALA A 203 -15.17 -1.13 -14.21
C ALA A 203 -16.25 -0.47 -15.09
N HIS A 204 -17.50 -0.58 -14.65
CA HIS A 204 -18.65 0.10 -15.23
C HIS A 204 -19.72 0.29 -14.14
N LEU A 205 -20.65 1.21 -14.36
CA LEU A 205 -21.61 1.67 -13.35
C LEU A 205 -22.39 0.52 -12.70
N TRP A 206 -22.87 -0.42 -13.51
CA TRP A 206 -23.63 -1.57 -13.03
C TRP A 206 -22.80 -2.53 -12.16
N PHE A 207 -21.51 -2.69 -12.44
CA PHE A 207 -20.63 -3.51 -11.62
C PHE A 207 -20.41 -2.88 -10.24
N ASP A 208 -20.15 -1.57 -10.22
CA ASP A 208 -19.97 -0.82 -8.98
C ASP A 208 -21.26 -0.76 -8.15
N ALA A 209 -22.40 -0.52 -8.78
CA ALA A 209 -23.70 -0.51 -8.12
C ALA A 209 -24.02 -1.84 -7.42
N ARG A 210 -23.72 -2.97 -8.05
CA ARG A 210 -23.86 -4.30 -7.44
C ARG A 210 -22.94 -4.46 -6.23
N MET A 211 -21.70 -3.97 -6.29
CA MET A 211 -20.77 -4.03 -5.15
C MET A 211 -21.25 -3.16 -3.98
N VAL A 212 -21.75 -1.95 -4.24
CA VAL A 212 -22.36 -1.11 -3.21
C VAL A 212 -23.53 -1.83 -2.57
N MET A 213 -24.48 -2.33 -3.37
CA MET A 213 -25.66 -3.03 -2.88
C MET A 213 -25.31 -4.26 -2.05
N LEU A 214 -24.39 -5.11 -2.52
CA LEU A 214 -23.97 -6.30 -1.78
C LEU A 214 -23.33 -5.91 -0.44
N THR A 215 -22.47 -4.89 -0.43
CA THR A 215 -21.85 -4.40 0.80
C THR A 215 -22.89 -3.84 1.76
N THR A 216 -23.88 -3.08 1.27
CA THR A 216 -25.01 -2.61 2.09
C THR A 216 -25.78 -3.78 2.70
N LEU A 217 -26.13 -4.80 1.91
CA LEU A 217 -26.83 -6.00 2.40
C LEU A 217 -25.98 -6.80 3.41
N ARG A 218 -24.65 -6.81 3.26
CA ARG A 218 -23.73 -7.44 4.21
C ARG A 218 -23.70 -6.69 5.54
N VAL A 219 -23.69 -5.36 5.52
CA VAL A 219 -23.79 -4.53 6.74
C VAL A 219 -25.15 -4.73 7.44
N LEU A 220 -26.22 -4.94 6.68
CA LEU A 220 -27.55 -5.25 7.21
C LEU A 220 -27.73 -6.73 7.63
N CYS A 221 -26.65 -7.53 7.64
CA CYS A 221 -26.67 -8.96 8.01
C CYS A 221 -27.53 -9.86 7.10
N ILE A 222 -27.78 -9.45 5.84
CA ILE A 222 -28.61 -10.18 4.86
C ILE A 222 -27.76 -10.95 3.83
N SER A 223 -26.43 -10.80 3.84
CA SER A 223 -25.55 -11.40 2.84
C SER A 223 -25.11 -12.83 3.18
N ASN A 224 -25.21 -13.72 2.19
CA ASN A 224 -24.55 -15.04 2.16
C ASN A 224 -23.74 -15.22 0.87
N GLU A 225 -22.97 -16.31 0.76
CA GLU A 225 -22.19 -16.60 -0.46
C GLU A 225 -23.07 -16.78 -1.70
N THR A 226 -24.31 -17.23 -1.52
CA THR A 226 -25.29 -17.38 -2.59
C THR A 226 -25.64 -16.03 -3.22
N LEU A 227 -25.80 -14.98 -2.40
CA LEU A 227 -26.08 -13.64 -2.87
C LEU A 227 -24.92 -13.05 -3.67
N THR A 228 -23.67 -13.27 -3.23
CA THR A 228 -22.48 -12.86 -4.00
C THR A 228 -22.44 -13.50 -5.39
N ARG A 229 -22.82 -14.78 -5.49
CA ARG A 229 -22.95 -15.51 -6.75
C ARG A 229 -24.12 -15.00 -7.60
N LEU A 230 -25.30 -14.84 -7.01
CA LEU A 230 -26.50 -14.33 -7.68
C LEU A 230 -26.29 -12.93 -8.26
N MET A 231 -25.61 -12.06 -7.51
CA MET A 231 -25.25 -10.73 -7.96
C MET A 231 -24.10 -10.74 -8.97
N GLY A 232 -23.56 -11.90 -9.37
CA GLY A 232 -22.50 -12.03 -10.35
C GLY A 232 -21.21 -11.33 -9.95
N LEU A 233 -20.91 -11.27 -8.64
CA LEU A 233 -19.72 -10.66 -8.06
C LEU A 233 -18.68 -11.69 -7.60
N ASP A 234 -19.03 -12.97 -7.60
CA ASP A 234 -18.07 -14.04 -7.32
C ASP A 234 -17.04 -14.13 -8.46
N ARG A 235 -15.77 -13.95 -8.11
CA ARG A 235 -14.62 -13.95 -9.03
C ARG A 235 -13.47 -14.81 -8.53
N LYS A 236 -13.75 -15.72 -7.59
CA LYS A 236 -12.74 -16.63 -7.03
C LYS A 236 -12.12 -17.55 -8.09
N HIS A 237 -12.81 -17.81 -9.20
CA HIS A 237 -12.28 -18.60 -10.32
C HIS A 237 -11.01 -17.99 -10.95
N LEU A 238 -10.87 -16.65 -10.96
CA LEU A 238 -9.68 -15.97 -11.47
C LEU A 238 -8.42 -16.29 -10.67
N LEU A 239 -8.58 -16.80 -9.45
CA LEU A 239 -7.48 -17.14 -8.57
C LEU A 239 -6.87 -18.52 -8.90
N ALA A 240 -7.56 -19.32 -9.70
CA ALA A 240 -7.06 -20.61 -10.17
C ALA A 240 -5.89 -20.47 -11.15
N GLU A 241 -5.78 -19.30 -11.80
CA GLU A 241 -4.71 -18.98 -12.75
C GLU A 241 -3.39 -18.61 -12.06
N LEU A 242 -3.41 -18.37 -10.73
CA LEU A 242 -2.19 -18.09 -9.99
C LEU A 242 -1.35 -19.37 -9.86
N PRO A 243 -0.03 -19.31 -10.16
CA PRO A 243 0.84 -20.49 -10.09
C PRO A 243 0.76 -21.13 -8.69
N PRO A 244 0.79 -22.47 -8.59
CA PRO A 244 0.71 -23.17 -7.31
C PRO A 244 1.86 -22.75 -6.39
N THR A 245 1.60 -22.75 -5.09
CA THR A 245 2.54 -22.42 -4.01
C THR A 245 3.67 -23.46 -3.92
N ASN A 246 4.63 -23.41 -4.84
CA ASN A 246 5.83 -24.26 -4.81
C ASN A 246 7.07 -23.56 -4.25
N ASP A 247 6.93 -22.33 -3.72
CA ASP A 247 8.04 -21.56 -3.20
C ASP A 247 7.79 -21.14 -1.74
N HIS A 248 8.72 -21.49 -0.84
CA HIS A 248 8.71 -21.15 0.59
C HIS A 248 8.65 -19.63 0.83
N ARG A 249 8.95 -18.81 -0.19
CA ARG A 249 8.81 -17.34 -0.16
C ARG A 249 7.37 -16.83 0.01
N HIS A 250 6.34 -17.64 -0.28
CA HIS A 250 4.94 -17.18 -0.27
C HIS A 250 4.18 -17.42 1.05
N SER A 251 4.77 -18.15 2.00
CA SER A 251 4.22 -18.32 3.36
C SER A 251 4.81 -17.33 4.38
N VAL A 252 5.72 -16.46 3.94
CA VAL A 252 6.39 -15.50 4.82
C VAL A 252 5.36 -14.47 5.30
N SER A 253 5.31 -14.28 6.62
CA SER A 253 4.46 -13.26 7.23
C SER A 253 4.95 -11.90 6.77
N LEU A 254 4.02 -10.99 6.47
CA LEU A 254 4.43 -9.63 6.11
C LEU A 254 5.12 -8.87 7.25
N GLN A 255 4.97 -9.33 8.49
CA GLN A 255 5.76 -8.83 9.61
C GLN A 255 7.24 -9.24 9.50
N GLU A 256 7.50 -10.49 9.08
CA GLU A 256 8.87 -10.99 8.88
C GLU A 256 9.53 -10.22 7.73
N LEU A 257 8.80 -9.98 6.64
CA LEU A 257 9.31 -9.18 5.53
C LEU A 257 9.57 -7.73 5.91
N LEU A 258 8.71 -7.09 6.70
CA LEU A 258 8.97 -5.76 7.24
C LEU A 258 10.21 -5.73 8.14
N ALA A 259 10.38 -6.75 8.99
CA ALA A 259 11.57 -6.85 9.85
C ALA A 259 12.85 -7.01 9.01
N GLN A 260 12.80 -7.86 7.98
CA GLN A 260 13.92 -8.02 7.04
C GLN A 260 14.21 -6.74 6.25
N ALA A 261 13.18 -6.04 5.78
CA ALA A 261 13.34 -4.77 5.06
C ALA A 261 13.95 -3.68 5.95
N ARG A 262 13.55 -3.61 7.24
CA ARG A 262 14.18 -2.72 8.22
C ARG A 262 15.65 -3.06 8.43
N LEU A 263 15.96 -4.33 8.67
CA LEU A 263 17.34 -4.78 8.86
C LEU A 263 18.21 -4.46 7.63
N ARG A 264 17.70 -4.69 6.41
CA ARG A 264 18.41 -4.32 5.17
C ARG A 264 18.68 -2.83 5.09
N LYS A 265 17.74 -1.99 5.54
CA LYS A 265 17.91 -0.54 5.56
C LYS A 265 18.94 -0.11 6.61
N GLU A 266 18.88 -0.68 7.81
CA GLU A 266 19.86 -0.43 8.88
C GLU A 266 21.27 -0.86 8.45
N LEU A 267 21.43 -2.04 7.84
CA LEU A 267 22.71 -2.52 7.31
C LEU A 267 23.24 -1.62 6.18
N ALA A 268 22.38 -1.16 5.28
CA ALA A 268 22.78 -0.24 4.22
C ALA A 268 23.17 1.16 4.76
N GLU A 269 22.60 1.59 5.88
CA GLU A 269 23.01 2.83 6.56
C GLU A 269 24.38 2.65 7.26
N ILE A 270 24.69 1.46 7.78
CA ILE A 270 26.00 1.14 8.38
C ILE A 270 27.11 1.06 7.32
N ASP A 271 26.86 0.42 6.17
CA ASP A 271 27.84 0.32 5.06
C ASP A 271 28.23 1.71 4.52
N ILE A 272 27.36 2.71 4.63
CA ILE A 272 27.66 4.09 4.19
C ILE A 272 28.54 4.83 5.21
N ASP A 273 28.47 4.49 6.49
CA ASP A 273 29.31 5.10 7.54
C ASP A 273 30.72 4.51 7.55
N ASP A 274 30.90 3.22 7.25
CA ASP A 274 32.22 2.58 7.15
C ASP A 274 33.03 3.09 5.93
N ASP A 275 32.37 3.59 4.87
CA ASP A 275 33.03 4.23 3.71
C ASP A 275 33.52 5.68 4.00
N ILE A 276 33.23 6.24 5.19
CA ILE A 276 33.63 7.62 5.57
C ILE A 276 34.84 7.64 6.52
N GLU A 277 35.19 6.55 7.22
CA GLU A 277 36.32 6.53 8.16
C GLU A 277 37.71 6.37 7.50
N ASP A 278 37.80 5.95 6.23
CA ASP A 278 39.10 5.80 5.52
C ASP A 278 39.64 7.10 4.88
N ALA A 279 38.92 8.22 4.97
CA ALA A 279 39.34 9.50 4.36
C ALA A 279 39.93 10.53 5.36
N ALA A 280 40.01 10.21 6.65
CA ALA A 280 40.37 11.18 7.68
C ALA A 280 41.57 10.76 8.54
N GLN A 281 42.68 10.32 7.92
CA GLN A 281 43.91 10.15 8.69
C GLN A 281 45.21 10.34 7.90
N VAL A 282 45.41 11.54 7.32
CA VAL A 282 46.77 12.10 7.19
C VAL A 282 46.68 13.63 7.29
N ASP A 283 46.98 14.20 8.47
CA ASP A 283 47.63 15.51 8.50
C ASP A 283 48.43 15.78 9.80
N GLY A 284 49.77 15.79 9.64
CA GLY A 284 50.79 16.55 10.38
C GLY A 284 51.04 16.29 11.87
N PRO A 285 52.10 16.88 12.50
CA PRO A 285 53.00 17.92 11.96
C PRO A 285 54.51 17.78 12.35
N GLY A 286 55.38 18.64 11.77
CA GLY A 286 56.54 19.16 12.50
C GLY A 286 57.92 19.14 11.81
N ASP A 287 58.33 20.33 11.36
CA ASP A 287 59.64 20.94 11.60
C ASP A 287 60.94 20.33 11.03
N SER A 288 61.53 21.09 10.08
CA SER A 288 62.75 21.90 10.29
C SER A 288 63.98 21.61 9.40
N TRP A 289 64.63 22.72 8.96
CA TRP A 289 66.03 22.90 8.51
C TRP A 289 66.52 22.04 7.30
N LYS A 290 67.39 22.43 6.37
CA LYS A 290 68.07 23.63 5.87
C LYS A 290 69.05 23.10 4.78
N THR A 291 69.32 23.89 3.74
CA THR A 291 70.62 24.03 3.01
C THR A 291 71.32 22.83 2.35
N ASP A 292 71.54 23.04 1.04
CA ASP A 292 72.81 23.02 0.31
C ASP A 292 73.55 21.73 -0.07
N SER A 293 73.94 21.77 -1.35
CA SER A 293 75.25 21.41 -1.93
C SER A 293 75.53 19.97 -2.38
N ASP A 294 75.98 19.95 -3.65
CA ASP A 294 77.07 19.18 -4.22
C ASP A 294 76.82 17.80 -4.87
N SER A 295 76.90 17.88 -6.21
CA SER A 295 77.77 17.09 -7.12
C SER A 295 77.66 15.57 -7.14
N TYR A 296 77.45 15.00 -8.33
CA TYR A 296 78.53 14.36 -9.09
C TYR A 296 78.08 14.05 -10.53
N ASP A 297 78.94 14.42 -11.48
CA ASP A 297 79.01 13.92 -12.85
C ASP A 297 79.12 12.38 -12.88
N ASP A 298 78.56 11.72 -13.89
CA ASP A 298 79.38 11.20 -15.00
C ASP A 298 78.56 10.32 -15.98
N ASP A 299 78.74 10.68 -17.24
CA ASP A 299 79.01 9.84 -18.41
C ASP A 299 78.07 8.69 -18.88
N ALA A 300 77.68 8.88 -20.14
CA ALA A 300 78.01 7.99 -21.26
C ALA A 300 77.13 6.74 -21.54
N THR A 301 76.23 6.97 -22.50
CA THR A 301 76.13 6.27 -23.80
C THR A 301 75.54 4.85 -23.95
N LEU A 302 74.74 4.79 -25.05
CA LEU A 302 74.64 3.74 -26.07
C LEU A 302 73.69 2.57 -25.75
N ALA A 303 72.53 2.53 -26.40
CA ALA A 303 72.29 1.82 -27.69
C ALA A 303 71.88 0.36 -27.44
N ARG A 304 70.94 -0.28 -28.14
CA ARG A 304 70.25 -0.02 -29.40
C ARG A 304 69.13 -1.07 -29.46
N SER A 305 67.95 -0.71 -29.95
CA SER A 305 67.05 -1.63 -30.65
C SER A 305 67.71 -2.15 -31.94
N PRO A 306 67.23 -3.23 -32.58
CA PRO A 306 66.18 -2.97 -33.57
C PRO A 306 65.17 -4.13 -33.82
N ARG A 307 63.96 -3.68 -34.19
CA ARG A 307 62.88 -4.33 -34.96
C ARG A 307 61.98 -5.32 -34.24
#